data_AF-A0A4Q2KRB5-F1
#
_entry.id   AF-A0A4Q2KRB5-F1
#
_cell.length_a   1.000
_cell.length_b   1.000
_cell.length_c   1.000
_cell.angle_alpha   90.00
_cell.angle_beta   90.00
_cell.angle_gamma   90.00
#
_symmetry.space_group_name_H-M   'P 1'
#
loop_
_entity.id
_entity.type
_entity.pdbx_description
1 polymer ?
#
loop_
_entity_poly.entity_id
_entity_poly.type
_entity_poly.pdbx_seq_one_letter_code
_entity_poly.pdbx_strand_id
1 'polypeptide(L)'
;MDRKPIRYDADTWLCIRNDPAHPKAIIRRFRDVKRGDVYLVIKWDVDPAKQVLMASAATLERANELVRYDPTPTGRERFAGYPDFAGEARGKP
;
A
#
# COMPACT_ATOMS: atom_id res chain seq x y z
N MET A 1 -11.45 -4.02 3.11
CA MET A 1 -11.11 -4.02 4.55
C MET A 1 -9.68 -3.56 4.69
N ASP A 2 -9.43 -2.37 5.22
CA ASP A 2 -8.07 -1.89 5.46
C ASP A 2 -7.44 -2.63 6.65
N ARG A 3 -6.34 -3.34 6.38
CA ARG A 3 -5.57 -4.05 7.40
C ARG A 3 -4.90 -3.03 8.34
N LYS A 4 -5.13 -3.20 9.65
CA LYS A 4 -4.48 -2.40 10.69
C LYS A 4 -2.96 -2.67 10.71
N PRO A 5 -2.14 -1.65 10.99
CA PRO A 5 -0.70 -1.83 11.04
C PRO A 5 -0.30 -2.57 12.32
N ILE A 6 0.76 -3.36 12.24
CA ILE A 6 1.24 -4.21 13.34
C ILE A 6 2.18 -3.37 14.21
N ARG A 7 1.81 -3.11 15.46
CA ARG A 7 2.68 -2.42 16.41
C ARG A 7 3.78 -3.38 16.87
N TYR A 8 5.04 -2.97 16.76
CA TYR A 8 6.17 -3.79 17.24
C TYR A 8 7.00 -3.10 18.32
N ASP A 9 6.90 -1.78 18.46
CA ASP A 9 7.40 -1.07 19.64
C ASP A 9 6.45 0.05 20.08
N ALA A 10 6.86 0.88 21.05
CA ALA A 10 6.02 1.93 21.62
C ALA A 10 5.60 3.00 20.60
N ASP A 11 6.43 3.27 19.60
CA ASP A 11 6.27 4.38 18.67
C ASP A 11 6.34 3.95 17.21
N THR A 12 6.37 2.65 16.94
CA THR A 12 6.59 2.14 15.60
C THR A 12 5.64 1.01 15.23
N TRP A 13 5.08 1.12 14.03
CA TRP A 13 4.17 0.18 13.43
C TRP A 13 4.65 -0.24 12.04
N LEU A 14 4.39 -1.49 11.68
CA LEU A 14 4.69 -2.05 10.38
C LEU A 14 3.42 -2.20 9.55
N CYS A 15 3.43 -1.67 8.33
CA CYS A 15 2.32 -1.77 7.40
C CYS A 15 2.56 -2.88 6.38
N ILE A 16 1.86 -4.00 6.56
CA ILE A 16 1.79 -5.06 5.57
C ILE A 16 0.57 -4.81 4.66
N ARG A 17 0.74 -5.01 3.36
CA ARG A 17 -0.32 -4.90 2.36
C ARG A 17 -0.47 -6.22 1.61
N ASN A 18 0.01 -6.25 0.37
CA ASN A 18 -0.19 -7.36 -0.55
C ASN A 18 0.72 -8.56 -0.21
N ASP A 19 1.95 -8.29 0.25
CA ASP A 19 2.96 -9.32 0.52
C ASP A 19 3.39 -9.30 2.00
N PRO A 20 3.18 -10.39 2.76
CA PRO A 20 3.64 -10.48 4.15
C PRO A 20 5.16 -10.59 4.30
N ALA A 21 5.90 -11.04 3.28
CA ALA A 21 7.36 -11.10 3.29
C ALA A 21 8.00 -9.74 2.98
N HIS A 22 7.28 -8.86 2.28
CA HIS A 22 7.75 -7.52 1.90
C HIS A 22 6.77 -6.46 2.41
N PRO A 23 6.94 -5.99 3.66
CA PRO A 23 6.17 -4.86 4.18
C PRO A 23 6.25 -3.65 3.26
N LYS A 24 5.18 -2.85 3.24
CA LYS A 24 5.11 -1.68 2.36
C LYS A 24 5.78 -0.46 2.99
N ALA A 25 5.58 -0.30 4.31
CA ALA A 25 6.02 0.89 5.02
C ALA A 25 6.15 0.63 6.53
N ILE A 26 6.89 1.53 7.19
CA ILE A 26 6.92 1.75 8.63
C ILE A 26 6.14 3.03 8.90
N ILE A 27 5.35 3.05 9.98
CA ILE A 27 4.84 4.27 10.56
C ILE A 27 5.57 4.51 11.87
N ARG A 28 6.18 5.68 12.03
CA ARG A 28 6.89 6.07 13.26
C ARG A 28 6.26 7.31 13.86
N ARG A 29 5.90 7.25 15.14
CA ARG A 29 5.44 8.40 15.90
C ARG A 29 6.65 9.22 16.37
N PHE A 30 6.60 10.51 16.09
CA PHE A 30 7.53 11.50 16.57
C PHE A 30 6.74 12.56 17.32
N ARG A 31 7.24 12.98 18.49
CA ARG A 31 6.60 14.05 19.25
C ARG A 31 7.26 15.37 18.88
N ASP A 32 6.55 16.16 18.07
CA ASP A 32 6.94 17.51 17.75
C ASP A 32 6.51 18.47 18.86
N VAL A 33 7.45 19.26 19.39
CA VAL A 33 7.22 20.15 20.54
C VAL A 33 6.16 21.22 20.23
N LYS A 34 5.95 21.58 18.96
CA LYS A 34 5.00 22.61 18.53
C LYS A 34 3.68 22.04 18.02
N ARG A 35 3.70 20.86 17.40
CA ARG A 35 2.56 20.27 16.69
C ARG A 35 1.95 19.04 17.38
N GLY A 36 2.57 18.54 18.44
CA GLY A 36 2.15 17.32 19.12
C GLY A 36 2.66 16.06 18.39
N ASP A 37 1.91 14.97 18.50
CA ASP A 37 2.31 13.71 17.88
C ASP A 37 2.18 13.79 16.34
N VAL A 38 3.25 13.44 15.63
CA VAL A 38 3.33 13.36 14.17
C VAL A 38 3.69 11.92 13.79
N TYR A 39 2.98 11.35 12.83
CA TYR A 39 3.18 9.99 12.35
C TYR A 39 3.83 10.02 10.98
N LEU A 40 5.10 9.63 10.93
CA LEU A 40 5.92 9.60 9.72
C LEU A 40 5.71 8.27 9.00
N VAL A 41 5.33 8.33 7.73
CA VAL A 41 5.22 7.16 6.85
C VAL A 41 6.54 7.01 6.10
N ILE A 42 7.24 5.92 6.37
CA ILE A 42 8.57 5.64 5.87
C ILE A 42 8.49 4.41 4.97
N LYS A 43 9.06 4.48 3.77
CA LYS A 43 9.15 3.32 2.88
C LYS A 43 9.99 2.24 3.55
N TRP A 44 9.47 1.02 3.57
CA TRP A 44 10.19 -0.13 4.12
C TRP A 44 11.43 -0.44 3.27
N ASP A 45 12.54 -0.66 3.96
CA ASP A 45 13.74 -1.31 3.44
C ASP A 45 14.40 -2.05 4.61
N VAL A 46 15.05 -3.18 4.31
CA VAL A 46 15.81 -3.97 5.30
C VAL A 46 17.03 -3.21 5.78
N ASP A 47 17.62 -2.39 4.90
CA ASP A 47 18.71 -1.48 5.22
C ASP A 47 18.11 -0.14 5.71
N PRO A 48 18.28 0.22 7.00
CA PRO A 48 17.75 1.47 7.53
C PRO A 48 18.23 2.71 6.79
N ALA A 49 19.42 2.67 6.18
CA ALA A 49 19.97 3.81 5.44
C ALA A 49 19.23 4.07 4.12
N LYS A 50 18.51 3.09 3.60
CA LYS A 50 17.70 3.19 2.37
C LYS A 50 16.25 3.54 2.64
N GLN A 51 15.85 3.64 3.90
CA GLN A 51 14.50 4.04 4.26
C GLN A 51 14.27 5.51 3.95
N VAL A 52 13.14 5.79 3.30
CA VAL A 52 12.80 7.14 2.82
C VAL A 52 11.49 7.60 3.43
N LEU A 53 11.47 8.82 3.97
CA LEU A 53 10.24 9.47 4.40
C LEU A 53 9.35 9.75 3.19
N MET A 54 8.16 9.18 3.17
CA MET A 54 7.20 9.32 2.07
C MET A 54 6.13 10.38 2.37
N ALA A 55 5.66 10.42 3.62
CA ALA A 55 4.61 11.33 4.04
C ALA A 55 4.60 11.50 5.57
N SER A 56 3.78 12.42 6.07
CA SER A 56 3.47 12.54 7.49
C SER A 56 1.98 12.81 7.69
N ALA A 57 1.46 12.44 8.86
CA ALA A 57 0.08 12.70 9.26
C ALA A 57 -0.01 13.00 10.76
N ALA A 58 -1.10 13.65 11.18
CA ALA A 58 -1.33 13.97 12.60
C ALA A 58 -1.84 12.76 13.41
N THR A 59 -2.31 11.69 12.75
CA THR A 59 -2.83 10.50 13.42
C THR A 59 -2.30 9.22 12.78
N LEU A 60 -2.20 8.15 13.57
CA LEU A 60 -1.82 6.82 13.09
C LEU A 60 -2.76 6.31 12.00
N GLU A 61 -4.06 6.55 12.17
CA GLU A 61 -5.10 6.10 11.23
C GLU A 61 -4.91 6.75 9.85
N ARG A 62 -4.71 8.07 9.83
CA ARG A 62 -4.45 8.79 8.58
C ARG A 62 -3.12 8.38 7.94
N ALA A 63 -2.09 8.12 8.73
CA ALA A 63 -0.82 7.57 8.24
C ALA A 63 -1.00 6.18 7.61
N ASN A 64 -1.85 5.32 8.18
CA ASN A 64 -2.15 3.99 7.65
C ASN A 64 -2.88 4.05 6.30
N GLU A 65 -3.84 4.96 6.14
CA GLU A 65 -4.57 5.18 4.87
C GLU A 65 -3.65 5.63 3.73
N LEU A 66 -2.56 6.35 4.03
CA LEU A 66 -1.59 6.79 3.01
C LEU A 66 -0.77 5.62 2.45
N VAL A 67 -0.66 4.51 3.18
CA VAL A 67 0.02 3.30 2.70
C VAL A 67 -0.97 2.47 1.89
N ARG A 68 -0.97 2.67 0.57
CA ARG A 68 -1.91 2.02 -0.36
C ARG A 68 -1.51 0.58 -0.69
N TYR A 69 -2.51 -0.25 -1.00
CA TYR A 69 -2.30 -1.55 -1.62
C TYR A 69 -1.81 -1.36 -3.05
N ASP A 70 -0.92 -2.25 -3.52
CA ASP A 70 -0.60 -2.28 -4.94
C ASP A 70 -1.83 -2.75 -5.72
N PRO A 71 -2.07 -2.22 -6.92
CA PRO A 71 -3.13 -2.72 -7.77
C PRO A 71 -2.92 -4.21 -8.01
N THR A 72 -3.96 -5.01 -7.84
CA THR A 72 -3.94 -6.40 -8.32
C THR A 72 -3.63 -6.33 -9.82
N PRO A 73 -2.64 -7.08 -10.33
CA PRO A 73 -2.44 -7.16 -11.77
C PRO A 73 -3.75 -7.68 -12.38
N THR A 74 -4.52 -6.77 -12.96
CA THR A 74 -5.70 -7.15 -13.74
C THR A 74 -5.16 -7.86 -14.96
N GLY A 75 -5.23 -9.19 -14.93
CA GLY A 75 -4.91 -10.05 -16.06
C GLY A 75 -5.86 -9.75 -17.22
N ARG A 76 -5.52 -8.71 -17.97
CA ARG A 76 -5.69 -8.58 -19.40
C ARG A 76 -4.49 -7.78 -19.85
N GLU A 77 -3.39 -8.49 -20.11
CA GLU A 77 -2.54 -8.06 -21.21
C GLU A 77 -3.48 -7.84 -22.39
N ARG A 78 -3.74 -6.58 -22.73
CA ARG A 78 -4.20 -6.24 -24.05
C ARG A 78 -3.06 -6.66 -24.96
N PHE A 79 -3.09 -7.89 -25.44
CA PHE A 79 -2.37 -8.24 -26.64
C PHE A 79 -2.89 -7.28 -27.72
N ALA A 80 -2.03 -6.38 -28.15
CA ALA A 80 -2.29 -5.51 -29.28
C ALA A 80 -2.47 -6.40 -30.52
N GLY A 81 -3.71 -6.83 -30.80
CA GLY A 81 -4.04 -7.50 -32.05
C GLY A 81 -5.14 -8.56 -32.07
N TYR A 82 -5.80 -8.93 -30.97
CA TYR A 82 -6.91 -9.90 -31.06
C TYR A 82 -8.28 -9.21 -31.08
N PRO A 83 -9.04 -9.30 -32.19
CA PRO A 83 -10.43 -8.87 -32.21
C PRO A 83 -11.30 -9.79 -31.36
N ASP A 84 -12.25 -9.18 -30.66
CA ASP A 84 -13.21 -9.82 -29.75
C ASP A 84 -14.20 -10.66 -30.59
N PHE A 85 -13.97 -11.97 -30.69
CA PHE A 85 -14.97 -12.88 -31.27
C PHE A 85 -15.95 -13.34 -30.19
N ALA A 86 -16.80 -12.43 -29.75
CA ALA A 86 -17.99 -12.76 -28.98
C ALA A 86 -19.17 -13.05 -29.94
N GLY A 87 -19.35 -14.33 -30.27
CA GLY A 87 -20.68 -14.92 -30.43
C GLY A 87 -21.28 -15.01 -31.84
N GLU A 88 -20.81 -15.93 -32.66
CA GLU A 88 -21.62 -16.54 -33.71
C GLU A 88 -22.24 -17.85 -33.17
N ALA A 89 -23.57 -17.88 -33.00
CA ALA A 89 -24.41 -19.07 -33.22
C ALA A 89 -25.90 -18.77 -32.98
N ARG A 90 -26.67 -18.61 -34.06
CA ARG A 90 -27.85 -19.42 -34.43
C ARG A 90 -28.88 -18.63 -35.25
N GLY A 91 -29.28 -19.23 -36.37
CA GLY A 91 -30.58 -18.94 -37.00
C GLY A 91 -30.60 -19.16 -38.51
N LYS A 92 -30.61 -20.42 -38.95
CA LYS A 92 -31.26 -20.82 -40.22
C LYS A 92 -32.55 -21.56 -39.86
N PRO A 93 -33.62 -21.38 -40.64
CA PRO A 93 -33.82 -22.20 -41.84
C PRO A 93 -33.73 -21.40 -43.15
#